data_AF-A0A1A6C8B4-F1
#
_entry.id   AF-A0A1A6C8B4-F1
#
_cell.length_a   1.000
_cell.length_b   1.000
_cell.length_c   1.000
_cell.angle_alpha   90.00
_cell.angle_beta   90.00
_cell.angle_gamma   90.00
#
_symmetry.space_group_name_H-M   'P 1'
#
loop_
_entity.id
_entity.type
_entity.pdbx_description
1 polymer ?
#
loop_
_entity_poly.entity_id
_entity_poly.type
_entity_poly.pdbx_seq_one_letter_code
_entity_poly.pdbx_strand_id
1 'polypeptide(L)'
;MAETAAGLREQAHNLRASAQRADSLDAYDKDMRQADDLDEQARRLEAAATKSKPKAKRVDRRRNAQLAKIHIARQQLGMDEETYRAMLQRIAGVTSAKALTPTGIGRVLEHLRSIGFKDKNARRPNPHISREAQIGKIEALLADAGRPWGYADAIAKRVCQIDAVAFCNGDQLQKIIAALAIDQRRRKAR
;
A
#
# COMPACT_ATOMS: atom_id res chain seq x y z
N MET A 1 -3.52 2.46 37.82
CA MET A 1 -4.79 2.55 37.08
C MET A 1 -4.48 3.34 35.82
N ALA A 2 -4.56 2.75 34.62
CA ALA A 2 -4.32 3.52 33.40
C ALA A 2 -5.47 4.50 33.21
N GLU A 3 -5.19 5.81 33.22
CA GLU A 3 -6.20 6.83 32.97
C GLU A 3 -6.73 6.68 31.54
N THR A 4 -8.03 6.45 31.42
CA THR A 4 -8.69 6.30 30.13
C THR A 4 -9.00 7.68 29.55
N ALA A 5 -9.09 7.80 28.22
CA ALA A 5 -9.46 9.06 27.58
C ALA A 5 -10.83 9.61 28.05
N ALA A 6 -11.74 8.72 28.47
CA ALA A 6 -13.01 9.12 29.08
C ALA A 6 -12.80 9.72 30.49
N GLY A 7 -11.92 9.13 31.30
CA GLY A 7 -11.58 9.64 32.64
C GLY A 7 -10.90 11.00 32.61
N LEU A 8 -9.99 11.24 31.65
CA LEU A 8 -9.34 12.56 31.49
C LEU A 8 -10.33 13.67 31.10
N ARG A 9 -11.35 13.34 30.29
CA ARG A 9 -12.42 14.29 29.94
C ARG A 9 -13.34 14.61 31.11
N GLU A 10 -13.64 13.60 31.92
CA GLU A 10 -14.43 13.77 33.13
C GLU A 10 -13.68 14.67 34.14
N GLN A 11 -12.36 14.47 34.28
CA GLN A 11 -11.50 15.37 35.06
C GLN A 11 -11.50 16.80 34.50
N ALA A 12 -11.35 16.98 33.18
CA ALA A 12 -11.42 18.30 32.54
C ALA A 12 -12.78 18.99 32.76
N HIS A 13 -13.88 18.24 32.67
CA HIS A 13 -15.24 18.74 32.92
C HIS A 13 -15.42 19.18 34.37
N ASN A 14 -14.97 18.37 35.33
CA ASN A 14 -15.06 18.69 36.76
C ASN A 14 -14.21 19.91 37.12
N LEU A 15 -13.05 20.05 36.47
CA LEU A 15 -12.13 21.16 36.70
C LEU A 15 -12.64 22.47 36.07
N ARG A 16 -13.34 22.42 34.93
CA ARG A 16 -14.10 23.56 34.39
C ARG A 16 -15.26 23.96 35.30
N ALA A 17 -15.94 22.99 35.90
CA ALA A 17 -17.04 23.24 36.83
C ALA A 17 -16.56 23.79 38.19
N SER A 18 -15.34 23.45 38.64
CA SER A 18 -14.73 24.06 39.83
C SER A 18 -14.21 25.47 39.55
N ALA A 19 -13.63 25.70 38.36
CA ALA A 19 -13.16 27.02 37.94
C ALA A 19 -14.28 28.08 38.00
N GLN A 20 -15.50 27.73 37.61
CA GLN A 20 -16.67 28.63 37.68
C GLN A 20 -17.04 29.06 39.10
N ARG A 21 -16.51 28.39 40.14
CA ARG A 21 -16.70 28.72 41.55
C ARG A 21 -15.45 29.34 42.18
N ALA A 22 -14.44 29.68 41.39
CA ALA A 22 -13.19 30.24 41.89
C ALA A 22 -13.37 31.70 42.31
N ASP A 23 -12.81 32.06 43.47
CA ASP A 23 -12.91 33.41 44.04
C ASP A 23 -11.95 34.43 43.38
N SER A 24 -11.06 33.97 42.48
CA SER A 24 -10.08 34.82 41.79
C SER A 24 -9.93 34.47 40.32
N LEU A 25 -9.67 35.51 39.51
CA LEU A 25 -9.45 35.38 38.07
C LEU A 25 -8.21 34.51 37.75
N ASP A 26 -7.16 34.63 38.56
CA ASP A 26 -5.94 33.83 38.40
C ASP A 26 -6.17 32.33 38.64
N ALA A 27 -7.06 31.99 39.60
CA ALA A 27 -7.44 30.60 39.85
C ALA A 27 -8.32 30.05 38.72
N TYR A 28 -9.26 30.85 38.21
CA TYR A 28 -10.08 30.51 37.04
C TYR A 28 -9.21 30.22 35.81
N ASP A 29 -8.28 31.11 35.48
CA ASP A 29 -7.41 30.96 34.30
C ASP A 29 -6.47 29.75 34.40
N LYS A 30 -5.98 29.45 35.62
CA LYS A 30 -5.12 28.29 35.87
C LYS A 30 -5.88 26.98 35.70
N ASP A 31 -7.09 26.90 36.25
CA ASP A 31 -7.93 25.72 36.13
C ASP A 31 -8.35 25.52 34.67
N MET A 32 -8.76 26.58 33.97
CA MET A 32 -9.12 26.48 32.55
C MET A 32 -7.98 25.96 31.67
N ARG A 33 -6.73 26.40 31.90
CA ARG A 33 -5.54 25.85 31.20
C ARG A 33 -5.33 24.37 31.50
N GLN A 34 -5.45 23.98 32.76
CA GLN A 34 -5.29 22.59 33.17
C GLN A 34 -6.38 21.68 32.56
N ALA A 35 -7.61 22.18 32.42
CA ALA A 35 -8.68 21.44 31.73
C ALA A 35 -8.41 21.26 30.24
N ASP A 36 -7.88 22.28 29.56
CA ASP A 36 -7.51 22.21 28.15
C ASP A 36 -6.34 21.25 27.89
N ASP A 37 -5.35 21.22 28.80
CA ASP A 37 -4.25 20.27 28.77
C ASP A 37 -4.75 18.82 28.94
N LEU A 38 -5.70 18.57 29.84
CA LEU A 38 -6.32 17.26 30.04
C LEU A 38 -7.12 16.81 28.81
N ASP A 39 -7.86 17.73 28.16
CA ASP A 39 -8.55 17.46 26.90
C ASP A 39 -7.59 17.21 25.74
N GLU A 40 -6.43 17.86 25.72
CA GLU A 40 -5.37 17.58 24.75
C GLU A 40 -4.75 16.20 24.98
N GLN A 41 -4.50 15.83 26.24
CA GLN A 41 -4.02 14.50 26.62
C GLN A 41 -5.04 13.41 26.23
N ALA A 42 -6.34 13.63 26.48
CA ALA A 42 -7.40 12.73 26.06
C ALA A 42 -7.43 12.55 24.54
N ARG A 43 -7.35 13.65 23.76
CA ARG A 43 -7.27 13.62 22.30
C ARG A 43 -6.05 12.85 21.80
N ARG A 44 -4.89 13.01 22.44
CA ARG A 44 -3.66 12.27 22.11
C ARG A 44 -3.81 10.77 22.35
N LEU A 45 -4.45 10.36 23.46
CA LEU A 45 -4.69 8.94 23.76
C LEU A 45 -5.66 8.29 22.76
N GLU A 46 -6.72 8.99 22.33
CA GLU A 46 -7.63 8.48 21.31
C GLU A 46 -6.99 8.41 19.92
N ALA A 47 -6.19 9.41 19.56
CA ALA A 47 -5.41 9.40 18.33
C ALA A 47 -4.39 8.24 18.33
N ALA A 48 -3.76 7.94 19.47
CA ALA A 48 -2.88 6.79 19.60
C ALA A 48 -3.62 5.45 19.51
N ALA A 49 -4.81 5.34 20.13
CA ALA A 49 -5.66 4.15 20.07
C ALA A 49 -6.14 3.83 18.64
N THR A 50 -6.50 4.85 17.86
CA THR A 50 -6.95 4.68 16.47
C THR A 50 -5.81 4.24 15.52
N LYS A 51 -4.56 4.61 15.83
CA LYS A 51 -3.38 4.34 14.97
C LYS A 51 -2.84 2.90 15.04
N SER A 52 -3.31 2.08 15.99
CA SER A 52 -2.72 0.76 16.32
C SER A 52 -3.36 -0.47 15.63
N LYS A 53 -4.43 -0.32 14.81
CA LYS A 53 -5.21 -1.47 14.29
C LYS A 53 -4.83 -2.11 12.91
N PRO A 54 -3.59 -2.15 12.37
CA PRO A 54 -3.41 -2.55 10.97
C PRO A 54 -2.97 -4.01 10.70
N LYS A 55 -2.55 -4.82 11.69
CA LYS A 55 -1.88 -6.12 11.38
C LYS A 55 -2.85 -7.25 11.00
N ALA A 56 -3.87 -7.55 11.82
CA ALA A 56 -4.80 -8.66 11.56
C ALA A 56 -5.54 -8.52 10.21
N LYS A 57 -6.07 -7.33 9.93
CA LYS A 57 -6.82 -7.01 8.68
C LYS A 57 -5.99 -7.25 7.40
N ARG A 58 -4.66 -7.09 7.45
CA ARG A 58 -3.77 -7.34 6.30
C ARG A 58 -3.61 -8.83 6.01
N VAL A 59 -3.53 -9.66 7.06
CA VAL A 59 -3.43 -11.12 6.93
C VAL A 59 -4.69 -11.68 6.30
N ASP A 60 -5.87 -11.23 6.75
CA ASP A 60 -7.16 -11.66 6.21
C ASP A 60 -7.31 -11.28 4.73
N ARG A 61 -6.89 -10.07 4.35
CA ARG A 61 -6.90 -9.63 2.94
C ARG A 61 -6.02 -10.52 2.06
N ARG A 62 -4.82 -10.90 2.52
CA ARG A 62 -3.91 -11.79 1.77
C ARG A 62 -4.52 -13.18 1.61
N ARG A 63 -5.06 -13.73 2.70
CA ARG A 63 -5.75 -15.02 2.70
C ARG A 63 -6.90 -15.04 1.72
N ASN A 64 -7.79 -14.04 1.77
CA ASN A 64 -8.95 -13.95 0.89
C ASN A 64 -8.54 -13.82 -0.58
N ALA A 65 -7.49 -13.06 -0.89
CA ALA A 65 -6.96 -12.96 -2.25
C ALA A 65 -6.42 -14.30 -2.76
N GLN A 66 -5.79 -15.11 -1.91
CA GLN A 66 -5.31 -16.44 -2.31
C GLN A 66 -6.46 -17.45 -2.49
N LEU A 67 -7.49 -17.40 -1.64
CA LEU A 67 -8.69 -18.23 -1.82
C LEU A 67 -9.40 -17.87 -3.13
N ALA A 68 -9.51 -16.58 -3.46
CA ALA A 68 -10.04 -16.14 -4.75
C ALA A 68 -9.24 -16.73 -5.93
N LYS A 69 -7.91 -16.80 -5.84
CA LYS A 69 -7.07 -17.45 -6.87
C LYS A 69 -7.39 -18.94 -7.02
N ILE A 70 -7.63 -19.66 -5.91
CA ILE A 70 -8.01 -21.07 -5.97
C ILE A 70 -9.34 -21.24 -6.71
N HIS A 71 -10.33 -20.37 -6.46
CA HIS A 71 -11.61 -20.42 -7.17
C HIS A 71 -11.46 -20.08 -8.65
N ILE A 72 -10.66 -19.07 -9.01
CA ILE A 72 -10.33 -18.76 -10.40
C ILE A 72 -9.63 -19.94 -11.07
N ALA A 73 -8.70 -20.59 -10.38
CA ALA A 73 -8.00 -21.75 -10.91
C ALA A 73 -8.94 -22.93 -11.17
N ARG A 74 -9.88 -23.22 -10.25
CA ARG A 74 -10.93 -24.22 -10.45
C ARG A 74 -11.71 -23.93 -11.74
N GLN A 75 -12.15 -22.68 -11.92
CA GLN A 75 -12.90 -22.28 -13.11
C GLN A 75 -12.05 -22.38 -14.39
N GLN A 76 -10.79 -21.92 -14.34
CA GLN A 76 -9.88 -21.94 -15.48
C GLN A 76 -9.51 -23.35 -15.93
N LEU A 77 -9.43 -24.29 -15.00
CA LEU A 77 -9.11 -25.69 -15.27
C LEU A 77 -10.36 -26.54 -15.55
N GLY A 78 -11.57 -25.95 -15.51
CA GLY A 78 -12.81 -26.66 -15.79
C GLY A 78 -13.12 -27.78 -14.79
N MET A 79 -12.68 -27.66 -13.53
CA MET A 79 -12.88 -28.69 -12.52
C MET A 79 -14.31 -28.70 -11.98
N ASP A 80 -14.94 -29.88 -12.04
CA ASP A 80 -16.18 -30.15 -11.33
C ASP A 80 -15.98 -30.08 -9.81
N GLU A 81 -17.09 -30.03 -9.07
CA GLU A 81 -17.04 -29.85 -7.63
C GLU A 81 -16.48 -31.06 -6.87
N GLU A 82 -16.72 -32.27 -7.36
CA GLU A 82 -16.28 -33.50 -6.72
C GLU A 82 -14.76 -33.66 -6.86
N THR A 83 -14.24 -33.49 -8.08
CA THR A 83 -12.80 -33.47 -8.38
C THR A 83 -12.09 -32.39 -7.57
N TYR A 84 -12.70 -31.20 -7.46
CA TYR A 84 -12.15 -30.12 -6.66
C TYR A 84 -12.06 -30.47 -5.17
N ARG A 85 -13.12 -31.05 -4.57
CA ARG A 85 -13.13 -31.47 -3.17
C ARG A 85 -12.14 -32.61 -2.91
N ALA A 86 -12.06 -33.58 -3.81
CA ALA A 86 -11.10 -34.68 -3.73
C ALA A 86 -9.64 -34.18 -3.74
N MET A 87 -9.35 -33.19 -4.61
CA MET A 87 -8.03 -32.54 -4.68
C MET A 87 -7.68 -31.81 -3.37
N LEU A 88 -8.62 -31.05 -2.78
CA LEU A 88 -8.40 -30.39 -1.50
C LEU A 88 -8.14 -31.39 -0.37
N GLN A 89 -8.89 -32.51 -0.35
CA GLN A 89 -8.72 -33.55 0.65
C GLN A 89 -7.34 -34.22 0.51
N ARG A 90 -6.91 -34.52 -0.73
CA ARG A 90 -5.61 -35.14 -0.99
C ARG A 90 -4.43 -34.25 -0.61
N ILE A 91 -4.49 -32.95 -0.91
CA ILE A 91 -3.34 -32.04 -0.75
C ILE A 91 -3.28 -31.44 0.66
N ALA A 92 -4.43 -31.07 1.20
CA ALA A 92 -4.52 -30.29 2.43
C ALA A 92 -5.38 -30.96 3.52
N GLY A 93 -5.98 -32.13 3.27
CA GLY A 93 -6.78 -32.87 4.25
C GLY A 93 -8.12 -32.22 4.57
N VAL A 94 -8.58 -31.26 3.74
CA VAL A 94 -9.81 -30.51 3.99
C VAL A 94 -10.81 -30.68 2.86
N THR A 95 -12.09 -30.66 3.21
CA THR A 95 -13.21 -30.77 2.26
C THR A 95 -13.65 -29.42 1.68
N SER A 96 -13.17 -28.30 2.24
CA SER A 96 -13.56 -26.95 1.84
C SER A 96 -12.39 -25.98 1.83
N ALA A 97 -12.36 -25.10 0.84
CA ALA A 97 -11.37 -24.03 0.73
C ALA A 97 -11.35 -23.10 1.96
N LYS A 98 -12.51 -22.91 2.63
CA LYS A 98 -12.60 -22.06 3.83
C LYS A 98 -11.73 -22.59 4.98
N ALA A 99 -11.59 -23.92 5.08
CA ALA A 99 -10.83 -24.60 6.12
C ALA A 99 -9.30 -24.66 5.85
N LEU A 100 -8.82 -24.17 4.70
CA LEU A 100 -7.40 -24.22 4.36
C LEU A 100 -6.55 -23.39 5.33
N THR A 101 -5.43 -23.93 5.80
CA THR A 101 -4.41 -23.15 6.52
C THR A 101 -3.57 -22.32 5.54
N PRO A 102 -2.85 -21.26 5.96
CA PRO A 102 -1.99 -20.49 5.06
C PRO A 102 -0.99 -21.37 4.30
N THR A 103 -0.43 -22.39 4.95
CA THR A 103 0.45 -23.39 4.34
C THR A 103 -0.30 -24.26 3.34
N GLY A 104 -1.50 -24.72 3.68
CA GLY A 104 -2.37 -25.51 2.78
C GLY A 104 -2.74 -24.75 1.51
N ILE A 105 -3.08 -23.46 1.63
CA ILE A 105 -3.35 -22.57 0.48
C ILE A 105 -2.14 -22.53 -0.47
N GLY A 106 -0.92 -22.43 0.07
CA GLY A 106 0.31 -22.42 -0.71
C GLY A 106 0.48 -23.69 -1.54
N ARG A 107 0.32 -24.86 -0.89
CA ARG A 107 0.45 -26.19 -1.53
C ARG A 107 -0.61 -26.41 -2.62
N VAL A 108 -1.87 -26.03 -2.35
CA VAL A 108 -2.95 -26.14 -3.34
C VAL A 108 -2.68 -25.24 -4.55
N LEU A 109 -2.27 -23.98 -4.34
CA LEU A 109 -1.94 -23.08 -5.44
C LEU A 109 -0.74 -23.56 -6.25
N GLU A 110 0.24 -24.21 -5.63
CA GLU A 110 1.38 -24.81 -6.31
C GLU A 110 0.96 -25.99 -7.18
N HIS A 111 0.15 -26.90 -6.65
CA HIS A 111 -0.40 -28.00 -7.42
C HIS A 111 -1.25 -27.51 -8.59
N LEU A 112 -2.11 -26.51 -8.36
CA LEU A 112 -2.90 -25.89 -9.43
C LEU A 112 -1.98 -25.35 -10.54
N ARG A 113 -0.87 -24.69 -10.19
CA ARG A 113 0.12 -24.22 -11.18
C ARG A 113 0.76 -25.38 -11.95
N SER A 114 1.08 -26.49 -11.28
CA SER A 114 1.72 -27.64 -11.94
C SER A 114 0.81 -28.32 -12.97
N ILE A 115 -0.52 -28.30 -12.75
CA ILE A 115 -1.51 -28.87 -13.68
C ILE A 115 -2.04 -27.85 -14.71
N GLY A 116 -1.45 -26.66 -14.78
CA GLY A 116 -1.71 -25.70 -15.85
C GLY A 116 -2.47 -24.42 -15.46
N PHE A 117 -2.69 -24.15 -14.18
CA PHE A 117 -3.23 -22.86 -13.74
C PHE A 117 -2.25 -21.73 -14.06
N LYS A 118 -2.67 -20.81 -14.94
CA LYS A 118 -1.91 -19.61 -15.29
C LYS A 118 -2.48 -18.42 -14.53
N ASP A 119 -1.78 -18.00 -13.47
CA ASP A 119 -2.14 -16.81 -12.70
C ASP A 119 -1.96 -15.56 -13.58
N LYS A 120 -3.06 -15.09 -14.18
CA LYS A 120 -3.07 -13.88 -15.03
C LYS A 120 -2.64 -12.62 -14.25
N ASN A 121 -2.72 -12.66 -12.92
CA ASN A 121 -2.35 -11.57 -12.03
C ASN A 121 -1.01 -11.81 -11.30
N ALA A 122 -0.21 -12.78 -11.74
CA ALA A 122 1.17 -12.86 -11.30
C ALA A 122 1.89 -11.58 -11.74
N ARG A 123 2.37 -10.81 -10.77
CA ARG A 123 3.24 -9.65 -11.08
C ARG A 123 4.46 -10.20 -11.80
N ARG A 124 4.71 -9.70 -13.01
CA ARG A 124 5.97 -9.97 -13.71
C ARG A 124 7.13 -9.55 -12.80
N PRO A 125 8.22 -10.33 -12.70
CA PRO A 125 9.44 -9.88 -12.06
C PRO A 125 9.81 -8.51 -12.62
N ASN A 126 10.11 -7.55 -11.74
CA ASN A 126 10.61 -6.25 -12.13
C ASN A 126 12.13 -6.25 -11.89
N PRO A 127 12.96 -6.65 -12.87
CA PRO A 127 14.40 -6.64 -12.68
C PRO A 127 14.89 -5.21 -12.47
N HIS A 128 15.92 -5.05 -11.64
CA HIS A 128 16.58 -3.76 -11.51
C HIS A 128 17.30 -3.43 -12.83
N ILE A 129 16.97 -2.28 -13.42
CA ILE A 129 17.60 -1.81 -14.66
C ILE A 129 18.77 -0.93 -14.25
N SER A 130 19.97 -1.19 -14.77
CA SER A 130 21.14 -0.35 -14.48
C SER A 130 20.96 1.06 -15.05
N ARG A 131 21.69 2.02 -14.50
CA ARG A 131 21.64 3.42 -14.93
C ARG A 131 22.01 3.56 -16.41
N GLU A 132 23.01 2.82 -16.85
CA GLU A 132 23.51 2.79 -18.24
C GLU A 132 22.42 2.30 -19.19
N ALA A 133 21.72 1.22 -18.80
CA ALA A 133 20.61 0.70 -19.58
C ALA A 133 19.42 1.69 -19.65
N GLN A 134 19.21 2.49 -18.61
CA GLN A 134 18.22 3.56 -18.63
C GLN A 134 18.60 4.69 -19.58
N ILE A 135 19.86 5.14 -19.55
CA ILE A 135 20.39 6.18 -20.43
C ILE A 135 20.32 5.71 -21.90
N GLY A 136 20.76 4.48 -22.20
CA GLY A 136 20.65 3.92 -23.56
C GLY A 136 19.21 3.80 -24.04
N LYS A 137 18.26 3.57 -23.13
CA LYS A 137 16.82 3.59 -23.48
C LYS A 137 16.31 5.00 -23.78
N ILE A 138 16.76 6.01 -23.05
CA ILE A 138 16.44 7.41 -23.33
C ILE A 138 16.99 7.80 -24.70
N GLU A 139 18.24 7.46 -24.99
CA GLU A 139 18.88 7.68 -26.28
C GLU A 139 18.08 7.06 -27.44
N ALA A 140 17.70 5.78 -27.31
CA ALA A 140 16.89 5.10 -28.32
C ALA A 140 15.52 5.78 -28.53
N LEU A 141 14.87 6.25 -27.46
CA LEU A 141 13.59 6.97 -27.55
C LEU A 141 13.73 8.35 -28.21
N LEU A 142 14.86 9.03 -27.98
CA LEU A 142 15.20 10.29 -28.64
C LEU A 142 15.49 10.08 -30.13
N ALA A 143 16.27 9.04 -30.46
CA ALA A 143 16.59 8.66 -31.83
C ALA A 143 15.34 8.28 -32.64
N ASP A 144 14.44 7.47 -32.07
CA ASP A 144 13.13 7.14 -32.67
C ASP A 144 12.25 8.39 -32.90
N ALA A 145 12.44 9.44 -32.09
CA ALA A 145 11.74 10.71 -32.23
C ALA A 145 12.44 11.72 -33.15
N GLY A 146 13.67 11.45 -33.58
CA GLY A 146 14.53 12.43 -34.26
C GLY A 146 14.83 13.67 -33.39
N ARG A 147 14.91 13.51 -32.05
CA ARG A 147 15.10 14.62 -31.11
C ARG A 147 16.51 14.62 -30.51
N PRO A 148 17.10 15.80 -30.27
CA PRO A 148 18.42 15.89 -29.64
C PRO A 148 18.34 15.66 -28.12
N TRP A 149 19.50 15.41 -27.50
CA TRP A 149 19.66 15.24 -26.06
C TRP A 149 19.11 16.42 -25.23
N GLY A 150 19.23 17.65 -25.73
CA GLY A 150 18.67 18.84 -25.07
C GLY A 150 17.15 18.77 -24.85
N TYR A 151 16.43 17.95 -25.63
CA TYR A 151 15.01 17.69 -25.38
C TYR A 151 14.80 16.86 -24.11
N ALA A 152 15.65 15.86 -23.85
CA ALA A 152 15.59 15.09 -22.63
C ALA A 152 16.03 15.91 -21.41
N ASP A 153 17.00 16.81 -21.55
CA ASP A 153 17.38 17.76 -20.49
C ASP A 153 16.22 18.70 -20.13
N ALA A 154 15.49 19.20 -21.13
CA ALA A 154 14.28 20.00 -20.89
C ALA A 154 13.19 19.20 -20.14
N ILE A 155 13.06 17.89 -20.41
CA ILE A 155 12.15 17.01 -19.66
C ILE A 155 12.67 16.79 -18.24
N ALA A 156 13.97 16.54 -18.06
CA ALA A 156 14.59 16.40 -16.75
C ALA A 156 14.36 17.64 -15.88
N LYS A 157 14.48 18.84 -16.47
CA LYS A 157 14.21 20.11 -15.79
C LYS A 157 12.75 20.24 -15.36
N ARG A 158 11.80 19.88 -16.23
CA ARG A 158 10.35 19.97 -15.92
C ARG A 158 9.90 18.93 -14.90
N VAL A 159 10.35 17.69 -15.04
CA VAL A 159 9.83 16.53 -14.27
C VAL A 159 10.61 16.30 -12.99
N CYS A 160 11.93 16.47 -13.05
CA CYS A 160 12.84 16.16 -11.95
C CYS A 160 13.48 17.39 -11.32
N GLN A 161 13.28 18.59 -11.90
CA GLN A 161 13.91 19.84 -11.44
C GLN A 161 15.44 19.75 -11.43
N ILE A 162 16.00 19.03 -12.41
CA ILE A 162 17.45 18.85 -12.62
C ILE A 162 17.79 19.35 -14.02
N ASP A 163 18.89 20.10 -14.14
CA ASP A 163 19.25 20.76 -15.39
C ASP A 163 19.67 19.81 -16.52
N ALA A 164 20.22 18.63 -16.21
CA ALA A 164 20.63 17.67 -17.23
C ALA A 164 20.38 16.21 -16.81
N VAL A 165 20.07 15.36 -17.80
CA VAL A 165 19.83 13.91 -17.60
C VAL A 165 21.04 13.23 -16.97
N ALA A 166 22.25 13.73 -17.26
CA ALA A 166 23.51 13.22 -16.71
C ALA A 166 23.59 13.29 -15.17
N PHE A 167 22.81 14.17 -14.52
CA PHE A 167 22.78 14.30 -13.05
C PHE A 167 21.63 13.53 -12.41
N CYS A 168 20.77 12.88 -13.19
CA CYS A 168 19.63 12.13 -12.67
C CYS A 168 20.04 10.78 -12.04
N ASN A 169 19.34 10.43 -10.96
CA ASN A 169 19.37 9.11 -10.33
C ASN A 169 18.43 8.11 -11.03
N GLY A 170 18.50 6.83 -10.64
CA GLY A 170 17.75 5.77 -11.33
C GLY A 170 16.24 5.98 -11.37
N ASP A 171 15.63 6.46 -10.28
CA ASP A 171 14.19 6.73 -10.21
C ASP A 171 13.77 7.91 -11.10
N GLN A 172 14.59 8.96 -11.13
CA GLN A 172 14.39 10.11 -12.02
C GLN A 172 14.49 9.72 -13.49
N LEU A 173 15.47 8.88 -13.84
CA LEU A 173 15.59 8.34 -15.19
C LEU A 173 14.37 7.49 -15.58
N GLN A 174 13.79 6.69 -14.66
CA GLN A 174 12.55 5.98 -14.94
C GLN A 174 11.39 6.93 -15.27
N LYS A 175 11.26 8.06 -14.57
CA LYS A 175 10.24 9.07 -14.85
C LYS A 175 10.42 9.69 -16.23
N ILE A 176 11.65 10.01 -16.61
CA ILE A 176 11.98 10.56 -17.93
C ILE A 176 11.65 9.54 -19.04
N ILE A 177 12.06 8.27 -18.86
CA ILE A 177 11.72 7.17 -19.78
C ILE A 177 10.20 7.04 -19.92
N ALA A 178 9.46 7.10 -18.82
CA ALA A 178 7.99 7.02 -18.85
C ALA A 178 7.37 8.18 -19.65
N ALA A 179 7.85 9.41 -19.44
CA ALA A 179 7.38 10.58 -20.19
C ALA A 179 7.64 10.44 -21.70
N LEU A 180 8.85 10.03 -22.08
CA LEU A 180 9.23 9.81 -23.48
C LEU A 180 8.45 8.65 -24.11
N ALA A 181 8.20 7.56 -23.37
CA ALA A 181 7.41 6.44 -23.86
C ALA A 181 5.93 6.82 -24.08
N ILE A 182 5.36 7.67 -23.22
CA ILE A 182 4.00 8.21 -23.41
C ILE A 182 3.95 9.10 -24.66
N ASP A 183 4.93 9.98 -24.85
CA ASP A 183 5.04 10.81 -26.06
C ASP A 183 5.14 9.95 -27.33
N GLN A 184 5.99 8.92 -27.31
CA GLN A 184 6.12 7.98 -28.43
C GLN A 184 4.79 7.32 -28.80
N ARG A 185 4.03 6.83 -27.82
CA ARG A 185 2.71 6.22 -28.06
C ARG A 185 1.73 7.23 -28.65
N ARG A 186 1.75 8.49 -28.20
CA ARG A 186 0.90 9.56 -28.74
C ARG A 186 1.26 9.91 -30.18
N ARG A 187 2.54 9.89 -30.54
CA ARG A 187 3.00 10.11 -31.92
C ARG A 187 2.60 8.97 -32.86
N LYS A 188 2.73 7.71 -32.41
CA LYS A 188 2.36 6.53 -33.21
C LYS A 188 0.86 6.34 -33.41
N ALA A 189 0.03 6.97 -32.58
CA ALA A 189 -1.42 6.91 -32.68
C ALA A 189 -2.03 8.04 -33.53
N ARG A 190 -1.21 8.98 -34.03
CA ARG A 190 -1.61 10.02 -34.98
C ARG A 190 -1.27 9.57 -36.39
#